data_AF-A0AAW2EZH6-F1
#
_entry.id   AF-A0AAW2EZH6-F1
#
_cell.length_a   1.000
_cell.length_b   1.000
_cell.length_c   1.000
_cell.angle_alpha   90.00
_cell.angle_beta   90.00
_cell.angle_gamma   90.00
#
_symmetry.space_group_name_H-M   'P 1'
#
loop_
_entity.id
_entity.type
_entity.pdbx_description
1 polymer ?
#
loop_
_entity_poly.entity_id
_entity_poly.type
_entity_poly.pdbx_seq_one_letter_code
_entity_poly.pdbx_strand_id
1 'polypeptide(L)'
;MKRVALYALALIAIVVADDKGIDDIAKKYDSEPKAIEECLAETGITTDEIYDIVDKFEDVKEDSFSGNMKESLAKYSLFLSCILKKNGMIVDSKLVVDKIIENIDKSKDDGELANKEGFKECLIALNEAEMSQEDRVFGLMLCAVNGQG
;
A
#
# COMPACT_ATOMS: atom_id res chain seq x y z
N MET A 1 49.63 8.17 -22.22
CA MET A 1 48.40 7.35 -22.21
C MET A 1 47.37 8.05 -21.33
N LYS A 2 46.36 8.71 -21.93
CA LYS A 2 45.26 9.36 -21.18
C LYS A 2 44.11 8.37 -21.09
N ARG A 3 43.73 7.96 -19.87
CA ARG A 3 42.57 7.10 -19.63
C ARG A 3 41.33 7.99 -19.59
N VAL A 4 40.45 7.86 -20.58
CA VAL A 4 39.13 8.48 -20.56
C VAL A 4 38.22 7.53 -19.80
N ALA A 5 37.85 7.88 -18.58
CA ALA A 5 36.80 7.19 -17.84
C ALA A 5 35.45 7.65 -18.39
N LEU A 6 34.81 6.81 -19.19
CA LEU A 6 33.43 6.99 -19.62
C LEU A 6 32.52 6.57 -18.47
N TYR A 7 32.07 7.54 -17.68
CA TYR A 7 30.95 7.34 -16.77
C TYR A 7 29.67 7.29 -17.61
N ALA A 8 29.20 6.07 -17.91
CA ALA A 8 27.85 5.86 -18.40
C ALA A 8 26.89 6.09 -17.22
N LEU A 9 26.45 7.34 -17.06
CA LEU A 9 25.24 7.62 -16.28
C LEU A 9 24.08 7.01 -17.06
N ALA A 10 23.67 5.81 -16.67
CA ALA A 10 22.39 5.26 -17.04
C ALA A 10 21.33 6.22 -16.45
N LEU A 11 20.89 7.16 -17.27
CA LEU A 11 19.69 7.94 -17.03
C LEU A 11 18.54 6.94 -17.03
N ILE A 12 18.18 6.45 -15.84
CA ILE A 12 16.86 5.89 -15.61
C ILE A 12 15.94 7.08 -15.87
N ALA A 13 15.30 7.08 -17.04
CA ALA A 13 14.21 7.99 -17.31
C ALA A 13 13.12 7.64 -16.29
N ILE A 14 13.10 8.35 -15.17
CA ILE A 14 11.95 8.38 -14.29
C ILE A 14 10.90 9.10 -15.14
N VAL A 15 10.02 8.30 -15.75
CA VAL A 15 8.74 8.80 -16.23
C VAL A 15 8.03 9.27 -14.96
N VAL A 16 8.18 10.55 -14.65
CA VAL A 16 7.31 11.20 -13.65
C VAL A 16 5.95 11.23 -14.33
N ALA A 17 5.14 10.21 -14.01
CA ALA A 17 3.73 10.20 -14.37
C ALA A 17 3.10 11.46 -13.77
N ASP A 18 2.32 12.15 -14.60
CA ASP A 18 1.56 13.38 -14.36
C ASP A 18 1.19 13.55 -12.86
N ASP A 19 1.63 14.65 -12.22
CA ASP A 19 1.50 14.97 -10.78
C ASP A 19 0.06 14.82 -10.20
N LYS A 20 -0.94 14.67 -11.06
CA LYS A 20 -2.38 14.77 -10.73
C LYS A 20 -2.91 13.66 -9.83
N GLY A 21 -2.21 12.53 -9.66
CA GLY A 21 -2.65 11.44 -8.77
C GLY A 21 -1.92 11.36 -7.43
N ILE A 22 -0.72 11.94 -7.34
CA ILE A 22 0.20 11.71 -6.21
C ILE A 22 -0.34 12.36 -4.94
N ASP A 23 -0.79 13.62 -5.03
CA ASP A 23 -1.34 14.34 -3.89
C ASP A 23 -2.61 13.70 -3.33
N ASP A 24 -3.44 13.12 -4.20
CA ASP A 24 -4.69 12.48 -3.78
C ASP A 24 -4.43 11.13 -3.13
N ILE A 25 -3.48 10.36 -3.66
CA ILE A 25 -2.98 9.14 -3.01
C ILE A 25 -2.31 9.48 -1.67
N ALA A 26 -1.50 10.53 -1.60
CA ALA A 26 -0.85 10.98 -0.38
C ALA A 26 -1.87 11.31 0.72
N LYS A 27 -2.94 12.03 0.37
CA LYS A 27 -4.06 12.28 1.30
C LYS A 27 -4.75 10.98 1.72
N LYS A 28 -5.07 10.08 0.78
CA LYS A 28 -5.77 8.80 1.07
C LYS A 28 -5.02 7.94 2.07
N TYR A 29 -3.69 7.95 2.07
CA TYR A 29 -2.85 7.13 2.95
C TYR A 29 -2.23 7.89 4.14
N ASP A 30 -2.60 9.15 4.38
CA ASP A 30 -1.99 10.03 5.38
C ASP A 30 -0.44 10.00 5.28
N SER A 31 0.07 10.28 4.08
CA SER A 31 1.50 10.23 3.76
C SER A 31 1.95 11.48 2.99
N GLU A 32 3.26 11.67 2.88
CA GLU A 32 3.83 12.78 2.12
C GLU A 32 3.88 12.42 0.61
N PRO A 33 3.61 13.36 -0.31
CA PRO A 33 3.70 13.11 -1.76
C PRO A 33 5.03 12.49 -2.19
N LYS A 34 6.14 12.92 -1.58
CA LYS A 34 7.46 12.35 -1.82
C LYS A 34 7.56 10.87 -1.43
N ALA A 35 6.91 10.47 -0.34
CA ALA A 35 6.87 9.05 0.05
C ALA A 35 6.08 8.22 -0.95
N ILE A 36 5.00 8.79 -1.52
CA ILE A 36 4.25 8.16 -2.62
C ILE A 36 5.14 7.98 -3.85
N GLU A 37 5.81 9.05 -4.31
CA GLU A 37 6.74 9.00 -5.46
C GLU A 37 7.82 7.92 -5.30
N GLU A 38 8.45 7.87 -4.13
CA GLU A 38 9.48 6.87 -3.81
C GLU A 38 8.90 5.45 -3.88
N CYS A 39 7.72 5.21 -3.29
CA CYS A 39 7.10 3.89 -3.29
C CYS A 39 6.58 3.47 -4.68
N LEU A 40 6.11 4.40 -5.52
CA LEU A 40 5.79 4.13 -6.92
C LEU A 40 7.05 3.71 -7.69
N ALA A 41 8.16 4.44 -7.51
CA ALA A 41 9.43 4.13 -8.17
C ALA A 41 10.02 2.78 -7.70
N GLU A 42 9.92 2.45 -6.41
CA GLU A 42 10.43 1.20 -5.84
C GLU A 42 9.66 -0.04 -6.34
N THR A 43 8.35 0.11 -6.59
CA THR A 43 7.46 -1.03 -6.89
C THR A 43 7.08 -1.13 -8.36
N GLY A 44 7.26 -0.05 -9.12
CA GLY A 44 6.91 0.04 -10.53
C GLY A 44 5.40 0.00 -10.80
N ILE A 45 4.56 0.18 -9.77
CA ILE A 45 3.12 0.37 -9.94
C ILE A 45 2.83 1.80 -10.40
N THR A 46 1.82 1.96 -11.24
CA THR A 46 1.32 3.27 -11.67
C THR A 46 0.15 3.75 -10.81
N THR A 47 -0.11 5.05 -10.82
CA THR A 47 -1.28 5.64 -10.13
C THR A 47 -2.60 5.09 -10.69
N ASP A 48 -2.68 4.86 -12.00
CA ASP A 48 -3.86 4.28 -12.65
C ASP A 48 -4.13 2.85 -12.17
N GLU A 49 -3.08 2.02 -12.06
CA GLU A 49 -3.20 0.67 -11.48
C GLU A 49 -3.67 0.71 -10.02
N ILE A 50 -3.23 1.71 -9.24
CA ILE A 50 -3.70 1.89 -7.85
C ILE A 50 -5.19 2.21 -7.83
N TYR A 51 -5.65 3.18 -8.61
CA TYR A 51 -7.07 3.53 -8.67
C TYR A 51 -7.93 2.36 -9.12
N ASP A 52 -7.52 1.63 -10.16
CA ASP A 52 -8.21 0.44 -10.65
C ASP A 52 -8.32 -0.66 -9.58
N ILE A 53 -7.30 -0.85 -8.75
CA ILE A 53 -7.31 -1.86 -7.69
C ILE A 53 -8.21 -1.43 -6.55
N VAL A 54 -8.11 -0.16 -6.13
CA VAL A 54 -8.90 0.40 -5.03
C VAL A 54 -10.39 0.39 -5.36
N ASP A 55 -10.76 0.81 -6.57
CA ASP A 55 -12.15 0.79 -7.07
C ASP A 55 -12.71 -0.64 -7.06
N LYS A 56 -11.91 -1.62 -7.52
CA LYS A 56 -12.29 -3.03 -7.46
C LYS A 56 -12.37 -3.57 -6.03
N PHE A 57 -11.59 -3.04 -5.09
CA PHE A 57 -11.62 -3.44 -3.68
C PHE A 57 -12.86 -2.92 -2.94
N GLU A 58 -13.38 -1.75 -3.34
CA GLU A 58 -14.64 -1.19 -2.81
C GLU A 58 -15.86 -2.01 -3.27
N ASP A 59 -15.75 -2.75 -4.39
CA ASP A 59 -16.82 -3.56 -5.00
C ASP A 59 -16.78 -5.09 -4.69
N VAL A 60 -15.92 -5.57 -3.79
CA VAL A 60 -15.59 -7.01 -3.70
C VAL A 60 -16.70 -7.87 -3.08
N LYS A 61 -17.22 -8.80 -3.91
CA LYS A 61 -17.50 -10.19 -3.52
C LYS A 61 -16.27 -11.05 -3.84
N GLU A 62 -15.92 -11.98 -2.95
CA GLU A 62 -14.71 -12.85 -2.97
C GLU A 62 -14.30 -13.42 -4.35
N ASP A 63 -15.26 -13.60 -5.26
CA ASP A 63 -15.07 -14.27 -6.56
C ASP A 63 -14.58 -13.37 -7.71
N SER A 64 -14.29 -12.09 -7.45
CA SER A 64 -13.97 -11.09 -8.50
C SER A 64 -12.48 -11.04 -8.92
N PHE A 65 -11.57 -11.65 -8.16
CA PHE A 65 -10.13 -11.62 -8.45
C PHE A 65 -9.73 -12.66 -9.52
N SER A 66 -9.77 -12.29 -10.80
CA SER A 66 -9.34 -13.16 -11.91
C SER A 66 -8.28 -12.52 -12.83
N GLY A 67 -7.49 -13.34 -13.53
CA GLY A 67 -6.57 -12.91 -14.60
C GLY A 67 -5.26 -12.24 -14.14
N ASN A 68 -4.86 -11.18 -14.84
CA ASN A 68 -3.65 -10.37 -14.58
C ASN A 68 -3.69 -9.61 -13.25
N MET A 69 -4.85 -9.60 -12.56
CA MET A 69 -5.07 -8.92 -11.29
C MET A 69 -4.12 -9.38 -10.19
N LYS A 70 -3.64 -10.63 -10.22
CA LYS A 70 -2.68 -11.15 -9.23
C LYS A 70 -1.34 -10.41 -9.26
N GLU A 71 -0.86 -10.03 -10.43
CA GLU A 71 0.40 -9.28 -10.57
C GLU A 71 0.21 -7.84 -10.08
N SER A 72 -0.87 -7.18 -10.49
CA SER A 72 -1.20 -5.83 -10.03
C SER A 72 -1.45 -5.78 -8.52
N LEU A 73 -2.11 -6.79 -7.94
CA LEU A 73 -2.28 -6.94 -6.49
C LEU A 73 -0.96 -7.15 -5.76
N ALA A 74 -0.03 -7.91 -6.33
CA ALA A 74 1.30 -8.09 -5.75
C ALA A 74 2.08 -6.76 -5.73
N LYS A 75 2.08 -6.02 -6.84
CA LYS A 75 2.69 -4.68 -6.91
C LYS A 75 2.03 -3.71 -5.93
N TYR A 76 0.71 -3.76 -5.81
CA TYR A 76 -0.03 -2.92 -4.87
C TYR A 76 0.25 -3.28 -3.41
N SER A 77 0.33 -4.58 -3.07
CA SER A 77 0.75 -5.01 -1.72
C SER A 77 2.16 -4.52 -1.38
N LEU A 78 3.09 -4.57 -2.33
CA LEU A 78 4.43 -4.01 -2.17
C LEU A 78 4.37 -2.50 -1.95
N PHE A 79 3.57 -1.78 -2.75
CA PHE A 79 3.38 -0.34 -2.61
C PHE A 79 2.82 0.02 -1.23
N LEU A 80 1.77 -0.67 -0.80
CA LEU A 80 1.15 -0.48 0.51
C LEU A 80 2.16 -0.78 1.63
N SER A 81 2.96 -1.84 1.48
CA SER A 81 4.01 -2.17 2.45
C SER A 81 5.06 -1.08 2.55
N CYS A 82 5.46 -0.49 1.43
CA CYS A 82 6.41 0.63 1.39
C CYS A 82 5.86 1.84 2.13
N ILE A 83 4.60 2.23 1.86
CA ILE A 83 3.94 3.36 2.54
C ILE A 83 3.80 3.09 4.04
N LEU A 84 3.30 1.91 4.43
CA LEU A 84 3.14 1.55 5.84
C LEU A 84 4.46 1.56 6.60
N LYS A 85 5.57 1.14 5.98
CA LYS A 85 6.91 1.24 6.58
C LYS A 85 7.32 2.69 6.78
N LYS A 86 7.19 3.53 5.74
CA LYS A 86 7.58 4.96 5.82
C LYS A 86 6.74 5.73 6.84
N ASN A 87 5.46 5.36 7.01
CA ASN A 87 4.58 5.90 8.04
C ASN A 87 4.78 5.25 9.43
N GLY A 88 5.72 4.31 9.56
CA GLY A 88 6.03 3.63 10.83
C GLY A 88 4.90 2.78 11.37
N MET A 89 4.04 2.27 10.48
CA MET A 89 2.95 1.31 10.73
C MET A 89 3.40 -0.14 10.53
N ILE A 90 4.60 -0.36 10.00
CA ILE A 90 5.30 -1.65 10.00
C ILE A 90 6.67 -1.48 10.66
N VAL A 91 6.98 -2.30 11.67
CA VAL A 91 8.28 -2.39 12.33
C VAL A 91 8.63 -3.87 12.52
N ASP A 92 9.87 -4.25 12.21
CA ASP A 92 10.33 -5.65 12.28
C ASP A 92 9.40 -6.64 11.55
N SER A 93 8.91 -6.23 10.38
CA SER A 93 7.92 -6.94 9.55
C SER A 93 6.53 -7.10 10.18
N LYS A 94 6.26 -6.54 11.36
CA LYS A 94 4.98 -6.61 12.06
C LYS A 94 4.18 -5.32 11.95
N LEU A 95 2.87 -5.44 11.97
CA LEU A 95 1.93 -4.32 11.98
C LEU A 95 1.95 -3.62 13.34
N VAL A 96 2.06 -2.29 13.36
CA VAL A 96 1.84 -1.47 14.54
C VAL A 96 0.34 -1.20 14.64
N VAL A 97 -0.38 -2.13 15.28
CA VAL A 97 -1.86 -2.21 15.32
C VAL A 97 -2.51 -0.88 15.67
N ASP A 98 -2.07 -0.23 16.76
CA ASP A 98 -2.68 1.01 17.23
C ASP A 98 -2.60 2.13 16.19
N LYS A 99 -1.45 2.29 15.51
CA LYS A 99 -1.28 3.31 14.47
C LYS A 99 -2.13 3.05 13.23
N ILE A 100 -2.33 1.78 12.86
CA ILE A 100 -3.15 1.42 11.71
C ILE A 100 -4.62 1.74 11.99
N ILE A 101 -5.10 1.40 13.18
CA ILE A 101 -6.46 1.73 13.63
C ILE A 101 -6.65 3.25 13.65
N GLU A 102 -5.70 4.00 14.23
CA GLU A 102 -5.75 5.46 14.25
C GLU A 102 -5.77 6.08 12.84
N ASN A 103 -5.03 5.53 11.87
CA ASN A 103 -5.02 6.04 10.50
C ASN A 103 -6.36 5.77 9.79
N ILE A 104 -6.93 4.58 9.96
CA ILE A 104 -8.23 4.25 9.35
C ILE A 104 -9.35 5.09 9.97
N ASP A 105 -9.30 5.37 11.27
CA ASP A 105 -10.27 6.23 11.93
C ASP A 105 -10.18 7.70 11.47
N LYS A 106 -8.99 8.17 11.06
CA LYS A 106 -8.78 9.53 10.52
C LYS A 106 -9.18 9.71 9.06
N SER A 107 -9.08 8.65 8.26
CA SER A 107 -9.27 8.72 6.79
C SER A 107 -10.72 8.62 6.36
N LYS A 108 -11.65 8.33 7.28
CA LYS A 108 -13.08 8.24 6.98
C LYS A 108 -13.79 9.54 7.31
N ASP A 109 -14.14 10.31 6.28
CA ASP A 109 -15.10 11.43 6.40
C ASP A 109 -16.51 10.94 6.80
N ASP A 110 -16.86 9.65 6.56
CA ASP A 110 -18.25 9.18 6.57
C ASP A 110 -18.58 7.97 7.48
N GLY A 111 -17.71 7.56 8.42
CA GLY A 111 -18.13 6.60 9.47
C GLY A 111 -17.03 5.77 10.12
N GLU A 112 -17.14 5.57 11.43
CA GLU A 112 -16.24 4.73 12.23
C GLU A 112 -16.13 3.29 11.66
N LEU A 113 -15.04 2.57 11.93
CA LEU A 113 -15.00 1.13 11.65
C LEU A 113 -16.20 0.43 12.34
N ALA A 114 -17.07 -0.20 11.56
CA ALA A 114 -18.28 -0.84 12.07
C ALA A 114 -17.97 -1.90 13.13
N ASN A 115 -16.83 -2.57 13.02
CA ASN A 115 -16.32 -3.53 14.00
C ASN A 115 -14.84 -3.29 14.32
N LYS A 116 -14.56 -2.23 15.10
CA LYS A 116 -13.19 -1.87 15.53
C LYS A 116 -12.48 -2.97 16.32
N GLU A 117 -13.17 -3.64 17.24
CA GLU A 117 -12.59 -4.75 18.01
C GLU A 117 -12.28 -5.96 17.12
N GLY A 118 -13.21 -6.36 16.24
CA GLY A 118 -12.95 -7.45 15.29
C GLY A 118 -11.82 -7.11 14.30
N PHE A 119 -11.72 -5.85 13.87
CA PHE A 119 -10.59 -5.39 13.07
C PHE A 119 -9.27 -5.51 13.84
N LYS A 120 -9.24 -5.05 15.09
CA LYS A 120 -8.07 -5.17 15.98
C LYS A 120 -7.64 -6.63 16.17
N GLU A 121 -8.59 -7.52 16.47
CA GLU A 121 -8.33 -8.96 16.59
C GLU A 121 -7.75 -9.55 15.30
N CYS A 122 -8.28 -9.15 14.14
CA CYS A 122 -7.75 -9.55 12.84
C CYS A 122 -6.29 -9.12 12.66
N LEU A 123 -5.93 -7.88 13.00
CA LEU A 123 -4.55 -7.40 12.91
C LEU A 123 -3.60 -8.12 13.89
N ILE A 124 -4.07 -8.46 15.09
CA ILE A 124 -3.28 -9.23 16.05
C ILE A 124 -3.01 -10.63 15.49
N ALA A 125 -4.03 -11.30 14.95
CA ALA A 125 -3.89 -12.62 14.35
C ALA A 125 -2.85 -12.63 13.19
N LEU A 126 -2.84 -11.58 12.36
CA LEU A 126 -1.84 -11.41 11.30
C LEU A 126 -0.40 -11.29 11.84
N ASN A 127 -0.21 -10.68 13.01
CA ASN A 127 1.09 -10.53 13.65
C ASN A 127 1.57 -11.80 14.36
N GLU A 128 0.66 -12.66 14.81
CA GLU A 128 0.95 -13.94 15.45
C GLU A 128 1.24 -15.04 14.43
N ALA A 129 0.66 -14.95 13.24
CA ALA A 129 0.90 -15.89 12.16
C ALA A 129 2.35 -15.82 11.63
N GLU A 130 2.95 -16.99 11.42
CA GLU A 130 4.20 -17.11 10.66
C GLU A 130 3.93 -16.91 9.17
N MET A 131 4.10 -15.68 8.71
CA MET A 131 3.90 -15.29 7.32
C MET A 131 4.88 -14.20 6.90
N SER A 132 5.04 -14.05 5.59
CA SER A 132 5.84 -12.97 5.03
C SER A 132 5.19 -11.62 5.32
N GLN A 133 5.98 -10.54 5.25
CA GLN A 133 5.45 -9.20 5.40
C GLN A 133 4.43 -8.85 4.30
N GLU A 134 4.64 -9.36 3.08
CA GLU A 134 3.74 -9.13 1.94
C GLU A 134 2.40 -9.81 2.16
N ASP A 135 2.41 -11.06 2.63
CA ASP A 135 1.18 -11.79 3.00
C ASP A 135 0.45 -11.08 4.16
N ARG A 136 1.22 -10.52 5.11
CA ARG A 136 0.67 -9.76 6.23
C ARG A 136 -0.02 -8.47 5.78
N VAL A 137 0.57 -7.75 4.82
CA VAL A 137 -0.04 -6.54 4.23
C VAL A 137 -1.26 -6.90 3.39
N PHE A 138 -1.22 -8.02 2.66
CA PHE A 138 -2.41 -8.53 1.97
C PHE A 138 -3.53 -8.87 2.94
N GLY A 139 -3.22 -9.57 4.03
CA GLY A 139 -4.16 -9.88 5.10
C GLY A 139 -4.76 -8.62 5.74
N LEU A 140 -3.97 -7.56 5.93
CA LEU A 140 -4.46 -6.26 6.42
C LEU A 140 -5.56 -5.69 5.51
N MET A 141 -5.38 -5.75 4.19
CA MET A 141 -6.41 -5.30 3.24
C MET A 141 -7.71 -6.09 3.41
N LEU A 142 -7.62 -7.42 3.60
CA LEU A 142 -8.79 -8.26 3.86
C LEU A 142 -9.46 -7.95 5.21
N CYS A 143 -8.67 -7.72 6.27
CA CYS A 143 -9.19 -7.28 7.57
C CYS A 143 -9.97 -5.96 7.42
N ALA A 144 -9.47 -5.02 6.60
CA ALA A 144 -10.10 -3.72 6.41
C ALA A 144 -11.44 -3.83 5.68
N VAL A 145 -11.55 -4.71 4.68
CA VAL A 145 -12.82 -4.98 3.99
C VAL A 145 -13.82 -5.65 4.95
N ASN A 146 -13.42 -6.68 5.67
CA ASN A 146 -14.29 -7.38 6.62
C ASN A 146 -14.66 -6.54 7.86
N GLY A 147 -13.85 -5.53 8.20
CA GLY A 147 -14.13 -4.59 9.29
C GLY A 147 -15.11 -3.47 8.93
N GLN A 148 -15.46 -3.34 7.63
CA GLN A 148 -16.41 -2.34 7.13
C GLN A 148 -17.87 -2.83 7.13
N GLY A 149 -18.13 -4.12 7.38
CA GLY A 149 -19.49 -4.68 7.47
C GLY A 149 -19.49 -6.19 7.60
#